data_AF-A0A524CAN0-F1
#
_entry.id   AF-A0A524CAN0-F1
#
_cell.length_a   1.000
_cell.length_b   1.000
_cell.length_c   1.000
_cell.angle_alpha   90.00
_cell.angle_beta   90.00
_cell.angle_gamma   90.00
#
_symmetry.space_group_name_H-M   'P 1'
#
loop_
_entity.id
_entity.type
_entity.pdbx_description
1 polymer ?
#
loop_
_entity_poly.entity_id
_entity_poly.type
_entity_poly.pdbx_seq_one_letter_code
_entity_poly.pdbx_strand_id
1 'polypeptide(L)'
;MNGLDNNEDLKKKIKDELKKKIKEELKKELMEEIYKELKSEEKEPTSTISEPKEPVDKSIIIEEPKEEKTRVKVATRTILKISSHALKYANKKIPKTNWVEVIGLLAGNMDGNTLLIEDAYPMGHGNAIHTEIKDYKNYARAYNDIKQNGLFICGWYHSHPTYGLFMSGEDIDTQARYQRLWKKSIALVIDPYMIDGTSFGFEIFTCNLKKRKWSKIPFEMKDPINEQILPELLEFVNPIVDGRAIFLEYDEE
;
A
#
# COMPACT_ATOMS: atom_id res chain seq x y z
N MET A 1 25.61 31.24 37.91
CA MET A 1 24.55 30.43 37.27
C MET A 1 24.90 30.30 35.80
N ASN A 2 25.31 29.12 35.29
CA ASN A 2 25.41 28.76 33.85
C ASN A 2 25.96 27.32 33.60
N GLY A 3 25.79 26.38 34.55
CA GLY A 3 26.43 25.05 34.48
C GLY A 3 25.50 23.86 34.30
N LEU A 4 24.17 24.04 34.41
CA LEU A 4 23.20 22.93 34.41
C LEU A 4 22.51 22.72 33.04
N ASP A 5 22.36 23.79 32.25
CA ASP A 5 21.63 23.78 30.96
C ASP A 5 22.37 23.00 29.85
N ASN A 6 23.70 23.06 29.82
CA ASN A 6 24.51 22.42 28.77
C ASN A 6 24.55 20.88 28.85
N ASN A 7 24.23 20.28 29.99
CA ASN A 7 24.33 18.83 30.19
C ASN A 7 23.04 18.10 29.73
N GLU A 8 21.88 18.74 29.86
CA GLU A 8 20.62 18.22 29.33
C GLU A 8 20.58 18.25 27.80
N ASP A 9 21.06 19.33 27.19
CA ASP A 9 21.13 19.46 25.73
C ASP A 9 22.09 18.45 25.09
N LEU A 10 23.22 18.18 25.74
CA LEU A 10 24.18 17.18 25.27
C LEU A 10 23.61 15.76 25.37
N LYS A 11 22.93 15.43 26.47
CA LYS A 11 22.25 14.14 26.65
C LYS A 11 21.14 13.94 25.62
N LYS A 12 20.39 14.99 25.30
CA LYS A 12 19.34 14.97 24.28
C LYS A 12 19.92 14.68 22.89
N LYS A 13 20.99 15.38 22.50
CA LYS A 13 21.68 15.14 21.22
C LYS A 13 22.20 13.70 21.09
N ILE A 14 22.84 13.17 22.13
CA ILE A 14 23.35 11.79 22.14
C ILE A 14 22.19 10.79 22.00
N LYS A 15 21.08 11.02 22.70
CA LYS A 15 19.89 10.16 22.62
C LYS A 15 19.28 10.16 21.22
N ASP A 16 19.24 11.31 20.55
CA ASP A 16 18.67 11.45 19.21
C ASP A 16 19.58 10.81 18.15
N GLU A 17 20.91 10.96 18.26
CA GLU A 17 21.86 10.26 17.40
C GLU A 17 21.79 8.73 17.58
N LEU A 18 21.70 8.25 18.83
CA LEU A 18 21.59 6.83 19.10
C LEU A 18 20.28 6.24 18.55
N LYS A 19 19.16 6.95 18.71
CA LYS A 19 17.87 6.56 18.10
C LYS A 19 17.96 6.51 16.58
N LYS A 20 18.63 7.47 15.94
CA LYS A 20 18.81 7.50 14.50
C LYS A 20 19.63 6.29 14.02
N LYS A 21 20.71 5.97 14.72
CA LYS A 21 21.58 4.83 14.39
C LYS A 21 20.85 3.49 14.53
N ILE A 22 20.12 3.30 15.64
CA ILE A 22 19.29 2.11 15.84
C ILE A 22 18.21 2.00 14.75
N LYS A 23 17.60 3.11 14.33
CA LYS A 23 16.61 3.13 13.24
C LYS A 23 17.20 2.71 11.90
N GLU A 24 18.41 3.17 11.58
CA GLU A 24 19.10 2.80 10.33
C GLU A 24 19.48 1.32 10.32
N GLU A 25 19.90 0.78 11.46
CA GLU A 25 20.30 -0.62 11.63
C GLU A 25 19.09 -1.57 11.53
N LEU A 26 18.01 -1.29 12.26
CA LEU A 26 16.75 -2.04 12.17
C LEU A 26 16.13 -2.00 10.76
N LYS A 27 16.22 -0.84 10.09
CA LYS A 27 15.76 -0.71 8.71
C LYS A 27 16.59 -1.58 7.77
N LYS A 28 17.90 -1.69 7.99
CA LYS A 28 18.78 -2.51 7.16
C LYS A 28 18.50 -4.00 7.35
N GLU A 29 18.41 -4.46 8.60
CA GLU A 29 18.11 -5.87 8.93
C GLU A 29 16.76 -6.32 8.34
N LEU A 30 15.71 -5.52 8.51
CA LEU A 30 14.39 -5.84 7.97
C LEU A 30 14.38 -5.89 6.43
N MET A 31 15.10 -4.98 5.78
CA MET A 31 15.23 -4.99 4.32
C MET A 31 15.99 -6.22 3.81
N GLU A 32 17.00 -6.69 4.55
CA GLU A 32 17.71 -7.92 4.25
C GLU A 32 16.83 -9.15 4.45
N GLU A 33 16.01 -9.18 5.50
CA GLU A 33 15.06 -10.26 5.78
C GLU A 33 13.97 -10.36 4.71
N ILE A 34 13.33 -9.23 4.36
CA ILE A 34 12.36 -9.17 3.26
C ILE A 34 12.98 -9.63 1.93
N TYR A 35 14.20 -9.19 1.63
CA TYR A 35 14.89 -9.60 0.41
C TYR A 35 15.23 -11.10 0.39
N LYS A 36 15.50 -11.70 1.56
CA LYS A 36 15.77 -13.13 1.71
C LYS A 36 14.50 -13.95 1.55
N GLU A 37 13.37 -13.52 2.15
CA GLU A 37 12.06 -14.17 1.99
C GLU A 37 11.62 -14.17 0.51
N LEU A 38 11.70 -13.02 -0.15
CA LEU A 38 11.38 -12.89 -1.59
C LEU A 38 12.25 -13.79 -2.47
N LYS A 39 13.54 -13.95 -2.15
CA LYS A 39 14.45 -14.87 -2.86
C LYS A 39 14.15 -16.34 -2.59
N SER A 40 13.64 -16.69 -1.41
CA SER A 40 13.26 -18.06 -1.10
C SER A 40 11.94 -18.47 -1.76
N GLU A 41 11.00 -17.54 -1.93
CA GLU A 41 9.74 -17.79 -2.63
C GLU A 41 9.92 -18.01 -4.14
N GLU A 42 10.98 -17.48 -4.75
CA GLU A 42 11.30 -17.72 -6.17
C GLU A 42 11.91 -19.12 -6.45
N LYS A 43 12.22 -19.95 -5.44
CA LYS A 43 13.19 -21.07 -5.60
C LYS A 43 12.68 -22.50 -5.66
N GLU A 44 11.39 -22.82 -5.62
CA GLU A 44 10.94 -24.22 -5.84
C GLU A 44 9.58 -24.36 -6.56
N PRO A 45 9.37 -25.41 -7.40
CA PRO A 45 10.32 -25.98 -8.38
C PRO A 45 9.67 -26.47 -9.70
N THR A 46 10.47 -26.54 -10.78
CA THR A 46 10.54 -27.63 -11.81
C THR A 46 11.65 -27.22 -12.80
N SER A 47 12.51 -28.05 -13.39
CA SER A 47 12.98 -29.42 -13.24
C SER A 47 14.17 -29.53 -14.21
N THR A 48 15.25 -30.20 -13.78
CA THR A 48 16.36 -30.81 -14.54
C THR A 48 16.34 -30.72 -16.07
N ILE A 49 17.41 -30.20 -16.71
CA ILE A 49 18.01 -30.71 -17.96
C ILE A 49 19.51 -30.32 -18.01
N SER A 50 20.28 -31.31 -18.45
CA SER A 50 21.72 -31.46 -18.66
C SER A 50 22.38 -30.53 -19.71
N GLU A 51 23.69 -30.27 -19.55
CA GLU A 51 24.61 -29.84 -20.64
C GLU A 51 24.74 -30.94 -21.73
N PRO A 52 24.94 -30.63 -23.04
CA PRO A 52 26.26 -30.18 -23.55
C PRO A 52 26.29 -29.21 -24.78
N LYS A 53 27.48 -28.58 -24.91
CA LYS A 53 28.20 -27.93 -26.05
C LYS A 53 27.59 -27.91 -27.47
N GLU A 54 27.51 -26.71 -28.09
CA GLU A 54 28.28 -26.20 -29.26
C GLU A 54 27.79 -24.79 -29.68
N PRO A 55 28.59 -23.97 -30.42
CA PRO A 55 28.31 -22.55 -30.61
C PRO A 55 27.39 -22.33 -31.82
N VAL A 56 26.20 -21.74 -31.62
CA VAL A 56 25.26 -21.43 -32.70
C VAL A 56 24.94 -19.94 -32.75
N ASP A 57 25.34 -19.37 -33.89
CA ASP A 57 24.87 -18.21 -34.66
C ASP A 57 24.03 -17.07 -34.01
N LYS A 58 24.46 -15.85 -34.33
CA LYS A 58 23.85 -14.58 -33.91
C LYS A 58 22.62 -14.28 -34.76
N SER A 59 21.44 -14.69 -34.31
CA SER A 59 20.17 -13.97 -34.54
C SER A 59 18.98 -14.64 -33.83
N ILE A 60 19.08 -14.83 -32.52
CA ILE A 60 17.89 -15.11 -31.71
C ILE A 60 17.37 -13.75 -31.22
N ILE A 61 16.32 -13.26 -31.86
CA ILE A 61 15.45 -12.26 -31.25
C ILE A 61 14.81 -12.99 -30.07
N ILE A 62 15.35 -12.77 -28.87
CA ILE A 62 14.70 -13.18 -27.63
C ILE A 62 13.47 -12.28 -27.53
N GLU A 63 12.32 -12.74 -28.01
CA GLU A 63 11.05 -12.13 -27.62
C GLU A 63 11.00 -12.19 -26.09
N GLU A 64 11.01 -11.02 -25.45
CA GLU A 64 10.75 -10.95 -24.02
C GLU A 64 9.45 -11.74 -23.76
N PRO A 65 9.43 -12.67 -22.79
CA PRO A 65 8.23 -13.44 -22.51
C PRO A 65 7.10 -12.44 -22.26
N LYS A 66 6.01 -12.55 -23.03
CA LYS A 66 4.81 -11.72 -22.83
C LYS A 66 4.34 -11.95 -21.39
N GLU A 67 4.65 -11.00 -20.51
CA GLU A 67 4.17 -11.02 -19.13
C GLU A 67 2.64 -11.13 -19.18
N GLU A 68 2.13 -12.25 -18.66
CA GLU A 68 0.71 -12.51 -18.64
C GLU A 68 0.04 -11.45 -17.75
N LYS A 69 -0.91 -10.68 -18.33
CA LYS A 69 -1.57 -9.57 -17.61
C LYS A 69 -2.25 -10.07 -16.35
N THR A 70 -1.80 -9.58 -15.19
CA THR A 70 -2.39 -9.91 -13.90
C THR A 70 -3.82 -9.40 -13.83
N ARG A 71 -4.76 -10.32 -13.55
CA ARG A 71 -6.16 -9.99 -13.26
C ARG A 71 -6.25 -9.52 -11.81
N VAL A 72 -7.15 -8.59 -11.51
CA VAL A 72 -7.31 -8.07 -10.14
C VAL A 72 -8.74 -8.28 -9.70
N LYS A 73 -8.93 -8.87 -8.51
CA LYS A 73 -10.21 -8.88 -7.81
C LYS A 73 -10.09 -8.17 -6.48
N VAL A 74 -11.12 -7.43 -6.08
CA VAL A 74 -11.12 -6.66 -4.84
C VAL A 74 -12.28 -7.10 -3.94
N ALA A 75 -11.98 -7.44 -2.70
CA ALA A 75 -13.02 -7.71 -1.71
C ALA A 75 -13.76 -6.42 -1.34
N THR A 76 -15.08 -6.49 -1.17
CA THR A 76 -15.89 -5.34 -0.78
C THR A 76 -15.45 -4.78 0.55
N ARG A 77 -15.07 -5.65 1.51
CA ARG A 77 -14.55 -5.23 2.82
C ARG A 77 -13.35 -4.29 2.70
N THR A 78 -12.48 -4.51 1.71
CA THR A 78 -11.31 -3.67 1.43
C THR A 78 -11.74 -2.26 1.06
N ILE A 79 -12.70 -2.14 0.13
CA ILE A 79 -13.21 -0.83 -0.31
C ILE A 79 -13.94 -0.11 0.82
N LEU A 80 -14.73 -0.83 1.63
CA LEU A 80 -15.38 -0.25 2.80
C LEU A 80 -14.37 0.27 3.82
N LYS A 81 -13.30 -0.49 4.12
CA LYS A 81 -12.23 -0.04 5.03
C LYS A 81 -11.51 1.19 4.50
N ILE A 82 -11.12 1.19 3.22
CA ILE A 82 -10.42 2.32 2.58
C ILE A 82 -11.31 3.57 2.57
N SER A 83 -12.58 3.42 2.20
CA SER A 83 -13.55 4.51 2.18
C SER A 83 -13.80 5.08 3.57
N SER A 84 -13.91 4.21 4.58
CA SER A 84 -14.06 4.62 5.99
C SER A 84 -12.83 5.37 6.48
N HIS A 85 -11.62 4.95 6.08
CA HIS A 85 -10.39 5.68 6.35
C HIS A 85 -10.41 7.08 5.73
N ALA A 86 -10.75 7.20 4.44
CA ALA A 86 -10.82 8.49 3.77
C ALA A 86 -11.89 9.41 4.39
N LEU A 87 -13.10 8.90 4.64
CA LEU A 87 -14.21 9.65 5.23
C LEU A 87 -13.95 10.07 6.67
N LYS A 88 -13.15 9.33 7.43
CA LYS A 88 -12.72 9.77 8.78
C LYS A 88 -12.07 11.15 8.73
N TYR A 89 -11.26 11.44 7.70
CA TYR A 89 -10.52 12.70 7.56
C TYR A 89 -11.12 13.68 6.55
N ALA A 90 -12.05 13.24 5.72
CA ALA A 90 -12.73 14.08 4.71
C ALA A 90 -14.24 13.81 4.69
N ASN A 91 -14.98 14.25 5.71
CA ASN A 91 -16.45 14.17 5.78
C ASN A 91 -17.12 15.53 5.90
N LYS A 92 -18.45 15.57 5.70
CA LYS A 92 -19.29 16.78 5.76
C LYS A 92 -19.24 17.54 7.11
N LYS A 93 -18.82 16.89 8.20
CA LYS A 93 -18.67 17.55 9.52
C LYS A 93 -17.33 18.28 9.65
N ILE A 94 -16.37 18.01 8.78
CA ILE A 94 -15.06 18.66 8.74
C ILE A 94 -15.11 19.73 7.64
N PRO A 95 -14.70 20.99 7.90
CA PRO A 95 -14.58 22.00 6.86
C PRO A 95 -13.70 21.50 5.70
N LYS A 96 -14.13 21.70 4.45
CA LYS A 96 -13.41 21.20 3.26
C LYS A 96 -11.94 21.64 3.21
N THR A 97 -11.62 22.82 3.75
CA THR A 97 -10.24 23.33 3.85
C THR A 97 -9.33 22.49 4.74
N ASN A 98 -9.90 21.63 5.58
CA ASN A 98 -9.20 20.77 6.53
C ASN A 98 -9.25 19.30 6.11
N TRP A 99 -9.84 18.99 4.95
CA TRP A 99 -9.79 17.63 4.42
C TRP A 99 -8.36 17.28 4.04
N VAL A 100 -7.95 16.06 4.39
CA VAL A 100 -6.61 15.56 4.09
C VAL A 100 -6.71 14.20 3.41
N GLU A 101 -5.72 13.91 2.57
CA GLU A 101 -5.54 12.60 1.95
C GLU A 101 -5.12 11.56 2.99
N VAL A 102 -5.47 10.31 2.75
CA VAL A 102 -5.02 9.17 3.56
C VAL A 102 -4.14 8.24 2.73
N ILE A 103 -3.31 7.44 3.40
CA ILE A 103 -2.49 6.38 2.78
C ILE A 103 -2.57 5.08 3.60
N GLY A 104 -2.48 3.94 2.93
CA GLY A 104 -2.40 2.65 3.60
C GLY A 104 -1.88 1.52 2.72
N LEU A 105 -1.78 0.32 3.30
CA LEU A 105 -1.32 -0.89 2.62
C LEU A 105 -2.51 -1.67 2.07
N LEU A 106 -2.27 -2.37 0.96
CA LEU A 106 -3.17 -3.37 0.42
C LEU A 106 -2.56 -4.75 0.66
N ALA A 107 -3.37 -5.67 1.16
CA ALA A 107 -2.98 -7.04 1.44
C ALA A 107 -3.83 -8.01 0.63
N GLY A 108 -3.18 -9.05 0.11
CA GLY A 108 -3.83 -9.99 -0.77
C GLY A 108 -3.07 -11.30 -0.91
N ASN A 109 -3.55 -12.13 -1.81
CA ASN A 109 -2.90 -13.36 -2.24
C ASN A 109 -3.02 -13.53 -3.77
N MET A 110 -2.24 -14.47 -4.31
CA MET A 110 -2.29 -14.81 -5.74
C MET A 110 -3.06 -16.12 -5.92
N ASP A 111 -4.03 -16.11 -6.83
CA ASP A 111 -4.69 -17.29 -7.37
C ASP A 111 -4.35 -17.41 -8.87
N GLY A 112 -3.31 -18.20 -9.16
CA GLY A 112 -2.68 -18.23 -10.48
C GLY A 112 -2.16 -16.85 -10.88
N ASN A 113 -2.70 -16.29 -11.96
CA ASN A 113 -2.38 -14.92 -12.41
C ASN A 113 -3.41 -13.88 -11.97
N THR A 114 -4.23 -14.19 -10.96
CA THR A 114 -5.21 -13.28 -10.38
C THR A 114 -4.73 -12.82 -9.01
N LEU A 115 -4.52 -11.51 -8.85
CA LEU A 115 -4.31 -10.89 -7.55
C LEU A 115 -5.68 -10.68 -6.88
N LEU A 116 -5.89 -11.30 -5.73
CA LEU A 116 -7.06 -11.04 -4.89
C LEU A 116 -6.65 -10.06 -3.79
N ILE A 117 -7.17 -8.83 -3.85
CA ILE A 117 -6.98 -7.82 -2.82
C ILE A 117 -8.01 -8.08 -1.72
N GLU A 118 -7.55 -8.75 -0.68
CA GLU A 118 -8.36 -9.30 0.40
C GLU A 118 -8.63 -8.27 1.49
N ASP A 119 -7.68 -7.39 1.81
CA ASP A 119 -7.79 -6.45 2.93
C ASP A 119 -7.00 -5.14 2.71
N ALA A 120 -7.28 -4.14 3.56
CA ALA A 120 -6.57 -2.86 3.60
C ALA A 120 -6.22 -2.45 5.03
N TYR A 121 -5.04 -1.84 5.18
CA TYR A 121 -4.49 -1.43 6.47
C TYR A 121 -4.16 0.07 6.44
N PRO A 122 -4.93 0.92 7.16
CA PRO A 122 -4.66 2.35 7.32
C PRO A 122 -3.27 2.62 7.91
N MET A 123 -2.46 3.43 7.23
CA MET A 123 -1.10 3.75 7.71
C MET A 123 -0.94 5.21 8.14
N GLY A 124 -1.65 6.16 7.52
CA GLY A 124 -1.56 7.56 7.90
C GLY A 124 -2.41 8.49 7.04
N HIS A 125 -2.30 9.79 7.32
CA HIS A 125 -3.04 10.86 6.65
C HIS A 125 -2.23 12.17 6.58
N GLY A 126 -2.56 13.05 5.63
CA GLY A 126 -1.92 14.37 5.44
C GLY A 126 -0.39 14.29 5.32
N ASN A 127 0.34 15.15 6.01
CA ASN A 127 1.81 15.19 5.94
C ASN A 127 2.51 13.94 6.50
N ALA A 128 1.80 13.07 7.24
CA ALA A 128 2.34 11.79 7.71
C ALA A 128 2.61 10.81 6.55
N ILE A 129 2.12 11.08 5.35
CA ILE A 129 2.46 10.34 4.13
C ILE A 129 3.97 10.34 3.85
N HIS A 130 4.73 11.29 4.42
CA HIS A 130 6.15 11.49 4.13
C HIS A 130 7.12 11.29 5.32
N THR A 131 6.68 11.19 6.57
CA THR A 131 7.58 11.16 7.75
C THR A 131 6.89 10.59 9.01
N GLU A 132 7.40 9.54 9.66
CA GLU A 132 8.05 9.56 11.00
C GLU A 132 8.18 8.14 11.66
N ILE A 133 8.72 8.05 12.89
CA ILE A 133 8.93 6.81 13.67
C ILE A 133 7.62 6.11 14.06
N LYS A 134 6.49 6.83 14.13
CA LYS A 134 5.16 6.24 14.40
C LYS A 134 4.77 5.23 13.32
N ASP A 135 5.07 5.55 12.06
CA ASP A 135 4.79 4.69 10.90
C ASP A 135 5.44 3.32 11.06
N TYR A 136 6.62 3.23 11.67
CA TYR A 136 7.33 1.96 11.82
C TYR A 136 6.60 0.97 12.73
N LYS A 137 5.99 1.43 13.83
CA LYS A 137 5.23 0.55 14.73
C LYS A 137 3.93 0.07 14.08
N ASN A 138 3.19 0.98 13.46
CA ASN A 138 1.95 0.65 12.77
C ASN A 138 2.21 -0.28 11.59
N TYR A 139 3.29 -0.04 10.84
CA TYR A 139 3.74 -0.90 9.77
C TYR A 139 4.13 -2.29 10.27
N ALA A 140 4.90 -2.39 11.37
CA ALA A 140 5.28 -3.68 11.94
C ALA A 140 4.07 -4.49 12.42
N ARG A 141 3.09 -3.83 13.06
CA ARG A 141 1.83 -4.48 13.46
C ARG A 141 1.06 -4.95 12.22
N ALA A 142 0.82 -4.06 11.24
CA ALA A 142 0.13 -4.41 10.02
C ALA A 142 0.83 -5.54 9.25
N TYR A 143 2.17 -5.52 9.15
CA TYR A 143 2.94 -6.58 8.52
C TYR A 143 2.74 -7.93 9.22
N ASN A 144 2.77 -7.96 10.55
CA ASN A 144 2.53 -9.18 11.32
C ASN A 144 1.09 -9.70 11.11
N ASP A 145 0.10 -8.82 11.13
CA ASP A 145 -1.30 -9.19 10.96
C ASP A 145 -1.58 -9.69 9.53
N ILE A 146 -0.98 -9.05 8.52
CA ILE A 146 -1.00 -9.50 7.12
C ILE A 146 -0.45 -10.92 7.02
N LYS A 147 0.73 -11.17 7.61
CA LYS A 147 1.40 -12.48 7.58
C LYS A 147 0.59 -13.55 8.31
N GLN A 148 0.01 -13.24 9.48
CA GLN A 148 -0.83 -14.17 10.25
C GLN A 148 -2.09 -14.60 9.48
N ASN A 149 -2.63 -13.72 8.65
CA ASN A 149 -3.77 -14.02 7.78
C ASN A 149 -3.36 -14.74 6.47
N GLY A 150 -2.08 -15.10 6.30
CA GLY A 150 -1.59 -15.75 5.08
C GLY A 150 -1.62 -14.85 3.85
N LEU A 151 -1.60 -13.54 4.05
CA LEU A 151 -1.59 -12.54 3.00
C LEU A 151 -0.19 -11.93 2.85
N PHE A 152 0.04 -11.24 1.74
CA PHE A 152 1.24 -10.42 1.53
C PHE A 152 0.85 -8.99 1.14
N ILE A 153 1.78 -8.05 1.30
CA ILE A 153 1.60 -6.66 0.86
C ILE A 153 1.65 -6.62 -0.67
N CYS A 154 0.49 -6.51 -1.31
CA CYS A 154 0.36 -6.52 -2.77
C CYS A 154 0.29 -5.12 -3.37
N GLY A 155 0.28 -4.08 -2.54
CA GLY A 155 0.22 -2.70 -3.00
C GLY A 155 -0.04 -1.72 -1.88
N TRP A 156 -0.47 -0.54 -2.28
CA TRP A 156 -0.83 0.55 -1.40
C TRP A 156 -2.03 1.30 -1.96
N TYR A 157 -2.69 2.07 -1.11
CA TYR A 157 -3.75 2.96 -1.53
C TYR A 157 -3.55 4.36 -0.98
N HIS A 158 -4.11 5.35 -1.66
CA HIS A 158 -4.34 6.66 -1.10
C HIS A 158 -5.68 7.25 -1.54
N SER A 159 -6.11 8.32 -0.89
CA SER A 159 -7.38 8.98 -1.22
C SER A 159 -7.18 10.33 -1.88
N HIS A 160 -8.09 10.69 -2.78
CA HIS A 160 -8.22 12.00 -3.39
C HIS A 160 -9.64 12.55 -3.14
N PRO A 161 -9.95 13.08 -1.94
CA PRO A 161 -11.29 13.57 -1.66
C PRO A 161 -11.64 14.73 -2.60
N THR A 162 -12.56 14.50 -3.54
CA THR A 162 -13.02 15.45 -4.57
C THR A 162 -11.99 15.88 -5.62
N TYR A 163 -10.87 15.18 -5.78
CA TYR A 163 -9.92 15.46 -6.87
C TYR A 163 -10.12 14.53 -8.09
N GLY A 164 -10.80 13.40 -7.90
CA GLY A 164 -10.94 12.36 -8.91
C GLY A 164 -9.79 11.34 -8.90
N LEU A 165 -9.85 10.40 -9.84
CA LEU A 165 -9.09 9.14 -9.80
C LEU A 165 -7.91 9.16 -10.78
N PHE A 166 -6.79 9.72 -10.33
CA PHE A 166 -5.55 9.81 -11.09
C PHE A 166 -4.34 9.62 -10.17
N MET A 167 -3.19 9.34 -10.78
CA MET A 167 -1.90 9.25 -10.08
C MET A 167 -1.07 10.52 -10.33
N SER A 168 -0.44 11.05 -9.29
CA SER A 168 0.49 12.18 -9.34
C SER A 168 1.89 11.77 -9.81
N GLY A 169 2.79 12.76 -9.95
CA GLY A 169 4.20 12.51 -10.24
C GLY A 169 4.96 11.99 -9.02
N GLU A 170 4.58 12.48 -7.84
CA GLU A 170 5.09 12.11 -6.52
C GLU A 170 4.77 10.66 -6.19
N ASP A 171 3.61 10.16 -6.64
CA ASP A 171 3.19 8.77 -6.43
C ASP A 171 4.14 7.76 -7.09
N ILE A 172 4.90 8.16 -8.12
CA ILE A 172 5.85 7.28 -8.81
C ILE A 172 6.94 6.82 -7.85
N ASP A 173 7.42 7.71 -6.97
CA ASP A 173 8.47 7.37 -6.02
C ASP A 173 7.96 6.43 -4.94
N THR A 174 6.69 6.58 -4.52
CA THR A 174 6.02 5.64 -3.62
C THR A 174 5.85 4.29 -4.28
N GLN A 175 5.34 4.26 -5.51
CA GLN A 175 5.17 3.04 -6.28
C GLN A 175 6.50 2.34 -6.56
N ALA A 176 7.59 3.07 -6.80
CA ALA A 176 8.92 2.50 -6.98
C ALA A 176 9.40 1.73 -5.73
N ARG A 177 9.07 2.21 -4.53
CA ARG A 177 9.39 1.52 -3.28
C ARG A 177 8.65 0.19 -3.18
N TYR A 178 7.35 0.17 -3.48
CA TYR A 178 6.56 -1.07 -3.42
C TYR A 178 6.88 -2.04 -4.56
N GLN A 179 7.12 -1.55 -5.78
CA GLN A 179 7.55 -2.39 -6.91
C GLN A 179 8.95 -3.00 -6.74
N ARG A 180 9.76 -2.47 -5.81
CA ARG A 180 11.01 -3.11 -5.39
C ARG A 180 10.79 -4.30 -4.46
N LEU A 181 9.74 -4.26 -3.64
CA LEU A 181 9.34 -5.37 -2.77
C LEU A 181 8.64 -6.44 -3.59
N TRP A 182 7.70 -6.04 -4.45
CA TRP A 182 7.01 -6.96 -5.34
C TRP A 182 6.76 -6.31 -6.70
N LYS A 183 7.36 -6.84 -7.77
CA LYS A 183 7.36 -6.22 -9.11
C LYS A 183 5.95 -5.90 -9.64
N LYS A 184 4.97 -6.73 -9.29
CA LYS A 184 3.55 -6.60 -9.69
C LYS A 184 2.73 -5.72 -8.75
N SER A 185 3.36 -5.04 -7.78
CA SER A 185 2.68 -4.16 -6.84
C SER A 185 1.80 -3.14 -7.55
N ILE A 186 0.61 -2.92 -7.00
CA ILE A 186 -0.38 -1.98 -7.54
C ILE A 186 -0.55 -0.76 -6.63
N ALA A 187 -1.13 0.29 -7.17
CA ALA A 187 -1.57 1.48 -6.45
C ALA A 187 -3.08 1.65 -6.65
N LEU A 188 -3.83 1.86 -5.57
CA LEU A 188 -5.27 2.15 -5.62
C LEU A 188 -5.52 3.59 -5.22
N VAL A 189 -6.25 4.35 -6.04
CA VAL A 189 -6.72 5.69 -5.67
C VAL A 189 -8.21 5.64 -5.45
N ILE A 190 -8.67 6.16 -4.33
CA ILE A 190 -10.08 6.29 -4.01
C ILE A 190 -10.49 7.76 -3.91
N ASP A 191 -11.68 8.10 -4.40
CA ASP A 191 -12.38 9.32 -4.03
C ASP A 191 -13.70 8.89 -3.37
N PRO A 192 -13.82 9.00 -2.03
CA PRO A 192 -15.01 8.52 -1.33
C PRO A 192 -16.29 9.27 -1.74
N TYR A 193 -16.17 10.45 -2.36
CA TYR A 193 -17.31 11.22 -2.86
C TYR A 193 -17.75 10.83 -4.27
N MET A 194 -16.99 9.96 -4.95
CA MET A 194 -17.40 9.33 -6.21
C MET A 194 -18.13 8.00 -6.00
N ILE A 195 -18.31 7.56 -4.74
CA ILE A 195 -19.13 6.40 -4.40
C ILE A 195 -20.58 6.87 -4.29
N ASP A 196 -21.22 7.07 -5.44
CA ASP A 196 -22.53 7.73 -5.58
C ASP A 196 -23.63 6.81 -6.12
N GLY A 197 -23.35 5.51 -6.22
CA GLY A 197 -24.26 4.51 -6.80
C GLY A 197 -24.05 4.27 -8.30
N THR A 198 -23.21 5.06 -8.97
CA THR A 198 -22.85 4.92 -10.39
C THR A 198 -21.40 4.51 -10.62
N SER A 199 -20.58 4.59 -9.57
CA SER A 199 -19.18 4.23 -9.59
C SER A 199 -18.77 3.60 -8.26
N PHE A 200 -17.79 2.71 -8.32
CA PHE A 200 -17.11 2.19 -7.13
C PHE A 200 -16.24 3.25 -6.44
N GLY A 201 -16.00 4.40 -7.09
CA GLY A 201 -15.22 5.52 -6.55
C GLY A 201 -13.73 5.26 -6.42
N PHE A 202 -13.19 4.21 -7.04
CA PHE A 202 -11.75 3.94 -7.04
C PHE A 202 -11.26 3.40 -8.40
N GLU A 203 -9.96 3.54 -8.62
CA GLU A 203 -9.23 3.00 -9.77
C GLU A 203 -7.92 2.34 -9.31
N ILE A 204 -7.47 1.33 -10.05
CA ILE A 204 -6.22 0.61 -9.77
C ILE A 204 -5.22 0.89 -10.88
N PHE A 205 -3.97 1.12 -10.49
CA PHE A 205 -2.88 1.48 -11.39
C PHE A 205 -1.65 0.60 -11.18
N THR A 206 -0.90 0.44 -12.26
CA THR A 206 0.50 -0.01 -12.24
C THR A 206 1.37 1.03 -12.93
N CYS A 207 2.66 1.05 -12.61
CA CYS A 207 3.62 1.98 -13.20
C CYS A 207 4.73 1.26 -13.94
N ASN A 208 4.93 1.63 -15.20
CA ASN A 208 6.20 1.37 -15.86
C ASN A 208 7.21 2.40 -15.36
N LEU A 209 7.99 2.04 -14.33
CA LEU A 209 8.95 2.95 -13.68
C LEU A 209 10.02 3.48 -14.64
N LYS A 210 10.47 2.68 -15.63
CA LYS A 210 11.44 3.11 -16.64
C LYS A 210 10.89 4.23 -17.52
N LYS A 211 9.62 4.11 -17.91
CA LYS A 211 8.92 5.10 -18.76
C LYS A 211 8.17 6.16 -17.94
N ARG A 212 8.20 6.07 -16.60
CA ARG A 212 7.42 6.90 -15.66
C ARG A 212 5.94 7.02 -16.09
N LYS A 213 5.36 5.91 -16.56
CA LYS A 213 4.02 5.89 -17.17
C LYS A 213 3.07 5.02 -16.35
N TRP A 214 1.99 5.63 -15.91
CA TRP A 214 0.86 4.96 -15.28
C TRP A 214 -0.02 4.23 -16.30
N SER A 215 -0.61 3.12 -15.88
CA SER A 215 -1.62 2.38 -16.65
C SER A 215 -2.68 1.86 -15.71
N LYS A 216 -3.96 2.05 -16.08
CA LYS A 216 -5.10 1.51 -15.33
C LYS A 216 -5.15 -0.01 -15.47
N ILE A 217 -5.47 -0.68 -14.39
CA ILE A 217 -5.70 -2.12 -14.34
C ILE A 217 -7.21 -2.35 -14.16
N PRO A 218 -7.88 -3.01 -15.11
CA PRO A 218 -9.25 -3.45 -14.90
C PRO A 218 -9.35 -4.38 -13.69
N PHE A 219 -10.41 -4.23 -12.91
CA PHE A 219 -10.68 -5.06 -11.74
C PHE A 219 -12.09 -5.64 -11.78
N GLU A 220 -12.31 -6.69 -11.01
CA GLU A 220 -13.62 -7.24 -10.69
C GLU A 220 -13.82 -7.18 -9.17
N MET A 221 -15.06 -7.08 -8.70
CA MET A 221 -15.35 -7.32 -7.29
C MET A 221 -15.30 -8.81 -7.00
N LYS A 222 -14.69 -9.20 -5.88
CA LYS A 222 -14.65 -10.59 -5.41
C LYS A 222 -16.05 -11.04 -4.96
N ASP A 223 -16.76 -10.15 -4.29
CA ASP A 223 -18.10 -10.37 -3.77
C ASP A 223 -19.16 -9.96 -4.81
N PRO A 224 -20.37 -10.56 -4.82
CA PRO A 224 -21.44 -10.25 -5.76
C PRO A 224 -22.14 -8.92 -5.40
N ILE A 225 -21.39 -7.82 -5.43
CA ILE A 225 -21.84 -6.47 -5.09
C ILE A 225 -21.62 -5.56 -6.29
N ASN A 226 -22.55 -4.64 -6.52
CA ASN A 226 -22.46 -3.60 -7.52
C ASN A 226 -22.31 -2.22 -6.87
N GLU A 227 -21.97 -1.23 -7.69
CA GLU A 227 -21.78 0.17 -7.30
C GLU A 227 -23.02 0.79 -6.64
N GLN A 228 -24.22 0.32 -6.98
CA GLN A 228 -25.49 0.90 -6.51
C GLN A 228 -25.71 0.73 -4.99
N ILE A 229 -25.22 -0.37 -4.42
CA ILE A 229 -25.45 -0.72 -3.01
C ILE A 229 -24.35 -0.12 -2.10
N LEU A 230 -23.21 0.30 -2.66
CA LEU A 230 -22.09 0.79 -1.87
C LEU A 230 -22.40 2.05 -1.03
N PRO A 231 -23.15 3.06 -1.51
CA PRO A 231 -23.49 4.21 -0.68
C PRO A 231 -24.22 3.79 0.60
N GLU A 232 -25.21 2.90 0.49
CA GLU A 232 -25.98 2.41 1.64
C GLU A 232 -25.10 1.60 2.61
N LEU A 233 -24.23 0.73 2.08
CA LEU A 233 -23.27 -0.01 2.90
C LEU A 233 -22.31 0.93 3.63
N LEU A 234 -21.83 1.98 2.97
CA LEU A 234 -20.94 2.97 3.58
C LEU A 234 -21.61 3.76 4.69
N GLU A 235 -22.87 4.15 4.52
CA GLU A 235 -23.65 4.78 5.59
C GLU A 235 -23.83 3.83 6.77
N PHE A 236 -24.04 2.54 6.51
CA PHE A 236 -24.18 1.52 7.56
C PHE A 236 -22.87 1.25 8.31
N VAL A 237 -21.74 1.14 7.63
CA VAL A 237 -20.43 0.86 8.26
C VAL A 237 -19.76 2.11 8.84
N ASN A 238 -20.21 3.31 8.51
CA ASN A 238 -19.72 4.55 9.10
C ASN A 238 -20.74 5.24 10.03
N PRO A 239 -21.23 4.61 11.13
CA PRO A 239 -21.82 5.39 12.19
C PRO A 239 -20.69 6.26 12.77
N ILE A 240 -20.67 7.54 12.39
CA ILE A 240 -19.78 8.52 13.02
C ILE A 240 -20.28 8.73 14.45
N VAL A 241 -19.77 7.96 15.40
CA VAL A 241 -19.95 8.19 16.84
C VAL A 241 -18.82 9.12 17.29
N ASP A 242 -19.18 10.29 17.81
CA ASP A 242 -18.25 11.32 18.32
C ASP A 242 -17.10 11.69 17.36
N GLY A 243 -17.38 11.76 16.06
CA GLY A 243 -16.38 12.16 15.06
C GLY A 243 -15.35 11.08 14.72
N ARG A 244 -15.48 9.85 15.24
CA ARG A 244 -14.59 8.72 14.94
C ARG A 244 -15.31 7.68 14.09
N ALA A 245 -14.65 7.21 13.03
CA ALA A 245 -15.06 6.01 12.32
C ALA A 245 -14.75 4.79 13.20
N ILE A 246 -15.74 3.91 13.41
CA ILE A 246 -15.65 2.78 14.36
C ILE A 246 -14.71 1.66 13.86
N PHE A 247 -14.29 1.68 12.59
CA PHE A 247 -13.73 0.51 11.91
C PHE A 247 -12.22 0.50 11.64
N LEU A 248 -11.41 1.28 12.36
CA LEU A 248 -9.95 1.32 12.09
C LEU A 248 -9.13 0.88 13.30
N GLU A 249 -8.77 -0.41 13.31
CA GLU A 249 -7.96 -1.07 14.36
C GLU A 249 -6.52 -0.51 14.49
N TYR A 250 -6.09 0.32 13.52
CA TYR A 250 -4.72 0.85 13.42
C TYR A 250 -4.61 2.35 13.74
N ASP A 251 -5.74 3.03 13.96
CA ASP A 251 -5.77 4.44 14.33
C ASP A 251 -5.90 4.58 15.87
N GLU A 252 -4.76 4.61 16.55
CA GLU A 252 -4.54 5.21 17.87
C GLU A 252 -5.34 4.67 19.09
N GLU A 253 -4.59 4.04 20.01
CA GLU A 253 -4.55 4.53 21.40
C GLU A 253 -3.69 5.80 21.48
#